data_AF-A0AB39PCN3-F1
#
_entry.id   AF-A0AB39PCN3-F1
#
_cell.length_a   1.000
_cell.length_b   1.000
_cell.length_c   1.000
_cell.angle_alpha   90.00
_cell.angle_beta   90.00
_cell.angle_gamma   90.00
#
_symmetry.space_group_name_H-M   'P 1'
#
loop_
_entity.id
_entity.type
_entity.pdbx_description
1 polymer ?
#
loop_
_entity_poly.entity_id
_entity_poly.type
_entity_poly.pdbx_seq_one_letter_code
_entity_poly.pdbx_strand_id
1 'polypeptide(L)' 'MSGTAFRSGAERSCPLPHAGPDARFTESLVNSVAAVLVGYGYPRLDASADRAALESALVAFLYNPMESRI' A
#
# COMPACT_ATOMS: atom_id res chain seq x y z
N MET A 1 -44.76 23.49 -13.73
CA MET A 1 -43.50 22.86 -14.14
C MET A 1 -42.35 23.75 -13.70
N SER A 2 -41.64 23.37 -12.64
CA SER A 2 -40.39 24.02 -12.23
C SER A 2 -39.43 22.92 -11.82
N GLY A 3 -38.59 22.50 -12.76
CA GLY A 3 -37.42 21.70 -12.47
C GLY A 3 -36.38 22.56 -11.78
N THR A 4 -35.83 22.05 -10.68
CA THR A 4 -34.46 22.39 -10.29
C THR A 4 -33.77 21.10 -9.88
N ALA A 5 -32.59 20.94 -10.46
CA ALA A 5 -31.82 19.73 -10.63
C ALA A 5 -31.55 18.94 -9.34
N PHE A 6 -31.51 17.61 -9.49
CA PHE A 6 -30.65 16.76 -8.67
C PHE A 6 -29.28 17.43 -8.56
N ARG A 7 -28.92 17.95 -7.37
CA ARG A 7 -27.55 18.35 -7.11
C ARG A 7 -26.73 17.07 -7.05
N SER A 8 -26.11 16.78 -8.19
CA SER A 8 -24.99 15.88 -8.37
C SER A 8 -24.01 16.03 -7.21
N GLY A 9 -23.49 14.88 -6.78
CA GLY A 9 -22.73 14.67 -5.56
C GLY A 9 -21.97 15.89 -5.05
N ALA A 10 -22.32 16.32 -3.84
CA ALA A 10 -21.28 16.81 -2.96
C ALA A 10 -20.32 15.62 -2.78
N GLU A 11 -19.30 15.56 -3.65
CA GLU A 11 -18.08 14.82 -3.38
C GLU A 11 -17.75 15.16 -1.94
N ARG A 12 -17.87 14.15 -1.07
CA ARG A 12 -17.47 14.24 0.32
C ARG A 12 -15.95 14.29 0.32
N SER A 13 -15.39 15.37 -0.20
CA SER A 13 -14.02 15.78 0.00
C SER A 13 -13.93 16.25 1.43
N CYS A 14 -14.04 15.30 2.35
CA CYS A 14 -13.48 15.47 3.67
C CYS A 14 -11.98 15.65 3.42
N PRO A 15 -11.36 16.77 3.78
CA PRO A 15 -9.91 16.89 3.76
C PRO A 15 -9.42 15.94 4.84
N LEU A 16 -9.34 14.65 4.51
CA LEU A 16 -8.62 13.70 5.31
C LEU A 16 -7.20 14.26 5.34
N PRO A 17 -6.64 14.57 6.52
CA PRO A 17 -5.25 14.96 6.61
C PRO A 17 -4.48 13.91 5.84
N HIS A 18 -3.66 14.35 4.87
CA HIS A 18 -2.82 13.46 4.08
C HIS A 18 -2.21 12.48 5.07
N ALA A 19 -2.64 11.21 4.99
CA ALA A 19 -2.15 10.19 5.90
C ALA A 19 -0.64 10.27 5.76
N GLY A 20 0.04 10.68 6.83
CA GLY A 20 1.49 10.72 6.84
C GLY A 20 2.06 9.36 6.44
N PRO A 21 3.38 9.25 6.20
CA PRO A 21 4.00 8.00 5.77
C PRO A 21 3.36 6.81 6.48
N ASP A 22 2.66 5.99 5.69
CA ASP A 22 1.68 5.05 6.22
C ASP A 22 2.40 4.12 7.20
N ALA A 23 1.98 4.14 8.47
CA ALA A 23 2.70 3.46 9.56
C ALA A 23 2.81 1.94 9.33
N ARG A 24 2.01 1.39 8.40
CA ARG A 24 2.02 -0.01 8.02
C ARG A 24 3.22 -0.38 7.14
N PHE A 25 3.75 0.56 6.36
CA PHE A 25 4.90 0.33 5.48
C PHE A 25 6.11 1.10 5.97
N THR A 26 6.98 0.42 6.72
CA THR A 26 8.21 1.01 7.29
C THR A 26 9.45 0.32 6.74
N GLU A 27 10.57 1.03 6.70
CA GLU A 27 11.86 0.44 6.33
C GLU A 27 12.25 -0.73 7.26
N SER A 28 11.88 -0.64 8.54
CA SER A 28 12.07 -1.73 9.51
C SER A 28 11.33 -3.01 9.10
N LEU A 29 10.13 -2.88 8.53
CA LEU A 29 9.36 -4.02 8.03
C LEU A 29 10.09 -4.68 6.85
N VAL A 30 10.55 -3.87 5.88
CA VAL A 30 11.28 -4.36 4.70
C VAL A 30 12.54 -5.12 5.14
N ASN A 31 13.31 -4.56 6.07
CA ASN A 31 14.52 -5.21 6.60
C ASN A 31 14.20 -6.51 7.35
N SER A 32 13.10 -6.56 8.10
CA SER A 32 12.68 -7.76 8.82
C SER A 32 12.26 -8.87 7.86
N VAL A 33 11.48 -8.55 6.82
CA VAL A 33 11.07 -9.52 5.79
C VAL A 33 12.28 -10.02 4.99
N ALA A 34 13.22 -9.14 4.66
CA ALA A 34 14.46 -9.51 4.00
C ALA A 34 15.26 -10.53 4.84
N ALA A 35 15.37 -10.32 6.15
CA ALA A 35 16.05 -11.26 7.05
C ALA A 35 15.33 -12.63 7.11
N VAL A 36 13.99 -12.63 7.13
CA VAL A 36 13.20 -13.86 7.07
C VAL A 36 13.45 -14.63 5.77
N LEU A 37 13.40 -13.95 4.62
CA LEU A 37 13.66 -14.57 3.31
C LEU A 37 15.04 -15.24 3.29
N VAL A 38 16.08 -14.55 3.78
CA VAL A 38 17.42 -15.12 3.89
C VAL A 38 17.45 -16.34 4.82
N GLY A 39 16.74 -16.30 5.95
CA GLY A 39 16.60 -17.44 6.87
C GLY A 39 15.91 -18.67 6.24
N TYR A 40 15.06 -18.47 5.24
CA TYR A 40 14.46 -19.53 4.43
C TYR A 40 15.33 -20.01 3.26
N GLY A 41 16.53 -19.46 3.09
CA GLY A 41 17.47 -19.86 2.04
C GLY A 41 17.34 -19.06 0.73
N TYR A 42 16.59 -17.96 0.72
CA TYR A 42 16.61 -17.03 -0.41
C TYR A 42 17.92 -16.22 -0.44
N PRO A 43 18.39 -15.82 -1.64
CA PRO A 43 19.58 -14.99 -1.77
C PRO A 43 19.41 -13.65 -1.06
N ARG A 44 20.53 -13.11 -0.59
CA ARG A 44 20.56 -11.81 0.09
C ARG A 44 20.26 -10.71 -0.93
N LEU A 45 19.45 -9.74 -0.50
CA LEU A 45 19.05 -8.59 -1.33
C LEU A 45 20.18 -7.54 -1.34
N ASP A 46 21.32 -7.91 -1.93
CA ASP A 46 22.51 -7.05 -2.01
C ASP A 46 22.40 -6.02 -3.15
N ALA A 47 21.56 -6.28 -4.15
CA ALA A 47 21.27 -5.33 -5.22
C ALA A 47 20.10 -4.40 -4.86
N SER A 48 20.26 -3.11 -5.17
CA SER A 48 19.20 -2.11 -4.99
C SER A 48 17.92 -2.46 -5.77
N ALA A 49 18.06 -3.11 -6.93
CA ALA A 49 16.95 -3.56 -7.74
C ALA A 49 16.11 -4.64 -7.03
N ASP A 50 16.75 -5.59 -6.35
CA ASP A 50 16.06 -6.67 -5.64
C ASP A 50 15.33 -6.13 -4.40
N ARG A 51 15.93 -5.14 -3.72
CA ARG A 51 15.27 -4.43 -2.61
C ARG A 51 14.04 -3.67 -3.09
N ALA A 52 14.12 -2.95 -4.21
CA ALA A 52 12.99 -2.24 -4.79
C ALA A 52 11.86 -3.19 -5.24
N ALA A 53 12.22 -4.37 -5.75
CA ALA A 53 11.25 -5.42 -6.11
C ALA A 53 10.52 -5.98 -4.88
N LEU A 54 11.25 -6.25 -3.78
CA LEU A 54 10.66 -6.66 -2.51
C LEU A 54 9.73 -5.59 -1.95
N GLU A 55 10.17 -4.33 -1.91
CA GLU A 55 9.36 -3.21 -1.44
C GLU A 55 8.06 -3.10 -2.24
N SER A 56 8.13 -3.15 -3.57
CA SER A 56 6.97 -3.09 -4.45
C SER A 56 6.01 -4.26 -4.24
N ALA A 57 6.53 -5.49 -4.09
CA ALA A 57 5.71 -6.66 -3.82
C ALA A 57 5.03 -6.59 -2.44
N LEU A 58 5.71 -6.05 -1.44
CA LEU A 58 5.17 -5.89 -0.09
C LEU A 58 4.10 -4.79 -0.04
N VAL A 59 4.28 -3.68 -0.77
CA VAL A 59 3.22 -2.69 -0.98
C VAL A 59 2.02 -3.34 -1.68
N ALA A 60 2.25 -4.08 -2.77
CA ALA A 60 1.16 -4.77 -3.45
C ALA A 60 0.43 -5.74 -2.50
N PHE A 61 1.14 -6.51 -1.67
CA PHE A 61 0.51 -7.42 -0.72
C PHE A 61 -0.33 -6.70 0.35
N LEU A 62 0.19 -5.62 0.95
CA LEU A 62 -0.47 -4.91 2.05
C LEU A 62 -1.61 -3.99 1.61
N TYR A 63 -1.53 -3.48 0.38
CA TYR A 63 -2.44 -2.47 -0.14
C TYR A 63 -3.33 -2.96 -1.27
N ASN A 64 -3.10 -4.15 -1.83
CA ASN A 64 -4.05 -4.75 -2.75
C ASN A 64 -5.33 -5.08 -1.97
N PRO A 65 -6.48 -4.49 -2.32
CA PRO A 65 -7.75 -4.81 -1.70
C PRO A 65 -8.20 -6.18 -2.22
N MET A 66 -7.59 -7.24 -1.73
CA MET A 66 -8.10 -8.60 -1.91
C MET A 66 -9.14 -8.95 -0.84
N GLU A 67 -9.77 -7.94 -0.23
CA GLU A 67 -11.04 -8.03 0.47
C GLU A 67 -12.17 -7.62 -0.48
N SER A 68 -12.58 -8.55 -1.35
CA SER A 68 -13.96 -8.75 -1.83
C SER A 68 -13.95 -9.64 -3.07
N ARG A 69 -13.56 -10.90 -2.91
CA ARG A 69 -14.11 -11.99 -3.74
C ARG A 69 -14.57 -13.09 -2.79
N ILE A 70 -15.80 -12.89 -2.31
CA ILE A 70 -16.71 -13.96 -1.91
C ILE A 70 -16.90 -14.90 -3.10
#